data_AF-A0A146GBH8-F1
#
_entry.id   AF-A0A146GBH8-F1
#
_cell.length_a   1.000
_cell.length_b   1.000
_cell.length_c   1.000
_cell.angle_alpha   90.00
_cell.angle_beta   90.00
_cell.angle_gamma   90.00
#
_symmetry.space_group_name_H-M   'P 1'
#
loop_
_entity.id
_entity.type
_entity.pdbx_description
1 polymer ?
#
loop_
_entity_poly.entity_id
_entity_poly.type
_entity_poly.pdbx_seq_one_letter_code
_entity_poly.pdbx_strand_id
1 'polypeptide(L)'
;RLLLADALAYAGKWEPQAVIDVATLTGTAVYALGRRVTPVMGNDARLIARLEKAGKTTGERVWELPMFEEYAEQIKSDLADLKNTGGKGGGTITAAKFLEQFVGKTPWA
;
A
#
# COMPACT_ATOMS: atom_id res chain seq x y z
N ARG A 1 2.54 2.08 9.67
CA ARG A 1 2.36 0.68 9.17
C ARG A 1 1.95 -0.29 10.28
N LEU A 2 2.60 -0.34 11.46
CA LEU A 2 2.20 -1.26 12.53
C LEU A 2 0.75 -1.02 13.00
N LEU A 3 0.40 0.22 13.37
CA LEU A 3 -0.98 0.57 13.73
C LEU A 3 -1.98 0.35 12.57
N LEU A 4 -1.55 0.60 11.33
CA LEU A 4 -2.40 0.37 10.15
C LEU A 4 -2.66 -1.11 9.91
N ALA A 5 -1.68 -1.98 10.15
CA ALA A 5 -1.86 -3.42 10.03
C ALA A 5 -3.00 -3.93 10.94
N ASP A 6 -3.01 -3.52 12.21
CA ASP A 6 -4.10 -3.85 13.13
C ASP A 6 -5.43 -3.25 12.68
N ALA A 7 -5.43 -1.99 12.21
CA ALA A 7 -6.63 -1.32 11.73
C ALA A 7 -7.21 -1.98 10.47
N LEU A 8 -6.37 -2.42 9.53
CA LEU A 8 -6.75 -3.13 8.31
C LEU A 8 -7.32 -4.51 8.63
N ALA A 9 -6.65 -5.26 9.50
CA ALA A 9 -7.15 -6.56 9.97
C ALA A 9 -8.50 -6.41 10.69
N TYR A 10 -8.65 -5.34 11.49
CA TYR A 10 -9.91 -5.02 12.16
C TYR A 10 -11.01 -4.61 11.16
N ALA A 11 -10.67 -3.83 10.13
CA ALA A 11 -11.59 -3.38 9.09
C ALA A 11 -12.18 -4.57 8.30
N GLY A 12 -11.44 -5.67 8.16
CA GLY A 12 -11.93 -6.90 7.52
C GLY A 12 -13.18 -7.50 8.16
N LYS A 13 -13.48 -7.20 9.44
CA LYS A 13 -14.69 -7.67 10.14
C LYS A 13 -15.99 -7.13 9.55
N TRP A 14 -15.92 -6.05 8.77
CA TRP A 14 -17.08 -5.40 8.16
C TRP A 14 -17.40 -5.92 6.75
N GLU A 15 -16.63 -6.89 6.25
CA GLU A 15 -16.74 -7.41 4.87
C GLU A 15 -16.86 -6.29 3.82
N PRO A 16 -15.97 -5.28 3.85
CA PRO A 16 -16.14 -4.10 3.02
C PRO A 16 -15.95 -4.44 1.54
N GLN A 17 -16.68 -3.73 0.67
CA GLN A 17 -16.49 -3.85 -0.78
C GLN A 17 -15.11 -3.37 -1.24
N ALA A 18 -14.52 -2.44 -0.49
CA ALA A 18 -13.15 -1.98 -0.66
C ALA A 18 -12.66 -1.30 0.64
N VAL A 19 -11.35 -1.35 0.88
CA VAL A 19 -10.66 -0.59 1.94
C VAL A 19 -9.66 0.34 1.29
N ILE A 20 -9.59 1.58 1.77
CA ILE A 20 -8.57 2.53 1.34
C ILE A 20 -7.86 3.05 2.58
N ASP A 21 -6.54 2.85 2.68
CA ASP A 21 -5.73 3.49 3.72
C ASP A 21 -4.97 4.71 3.20
N VAL A 22 -4.87 5.74 4.02
CA VAL A 22 -4.23 7.02 3.67
C VAL A 22 -3.21 7.36 4.73
N ALA A 23 -1.93 7.38 4.36
CA ALA A 23 -0.85 7.56 5.32
C ALA A 23 0.35 8.31 4.76
N THR A 24 0.93 9.20 5.57
CA THR A 24 2.27 9.78 5.35
C THR A 24 3.35 8.76 5.74
N LEU A 25 3.37 7.63 5.03
CA LEU A 25 3.96 6.38 5.53
C LEU A 25 5.48 6.29 5.34
N THR A 26 6.00 6.83 4.24
CA THR A 26 7.40 6.64 3.85
C THR A 26 8.02 7.92 3.31
N GLY A 27 9.26 8.21 3.72
CA GLY A 27 10.05 9.28 3.11
C GLY A 27 10.44 8.97 1.65
N THR A 28 10.55 7.68 1.30
CA THR A 28 10.89 7.22 -0.07
C THR A 28 9.85 7.60 -1.12
N ALA A 29 8.59 7.80 -0.72
CA ALA A 29 7.52 8.23 -1.63
C ALA A 29 7.84 9.60 -2.25
N VAL A 30 8.41 10.50 -1.44
CA VAL A 30 8.78 11.86 -1.88
C VAL A 30 9.93 11.81 -2.89
N TYR A 31 10.86 10.88 -2.74
CA TYR A 31 11.95 10.70 -3.71
C TYR A 31 11.46 10.09 -5.02
N ALA A 32 10.43 9.23 -4.99
CA ALA A 32 9.89 8.57 -6.16
C ALA A 32 9.00 9.49 -7.01
N LEU A 33 8.06 10.22 -6.38
CA LEU A 33 7.01 10.98 -7.09
C LEU A 33 6.97 12.48 -6.73
N GLY A 34 7.89 12.95 -5.88
CA GLY A 34 7.89 14.32 -5.41
C GLY A 34 6.73 14.62 -4.46
N ARG A 35 6.24 15.87 -4.49
CA ARG A 35 5.17 16.37 -3.60
C ARG A 35 3.85 16.65 -4.31
N ARG A 36 3.75 16.36 -5.61
CA ARG A 36 2.58 16.73 -6.44
C ARG A 36 1.70 15.55 -6.85
N VAL A 37 2.15 14.33 -6.58
CA VAL A 37 1.48 13.09 -6.98
C VAL A 37 1.61 12.10 -5.82
N THR A 38 0.49 11.52 -5.41
CA THR A 38 0.43 10.54 -4.33
C THR A 38 0.64 9.13 -4.90
N PRO A 39 1.59 8.33 -4.39
CA PRO A 39 1.69 6.93 -4.81
C PRO A 39 0.45 6.18 -4.35
N VAL A 40 -0.11 5.34 -5.22
CA VAL A 40 -1.15 4.38 -4.87
C VAL A 40 -0.64 2.97 -5.17
N MET A 41 -0.94 2.02 -4.30
CA MET A 41 -0.61 0.60 -4.44
C MET A 41 -1.80 -0.17 -3.90
N GLY A 42 -2.09 -1.34 -4.44
CA GLY A 42 -3.24 -2.11 -4.01
C GLY A 42 -3.23 -3.52 -4.57
N ASN A 43 -4.21 -4.32 -4.17
CA ASN A 43 -4.39 -5.69 -4.63
C ASN A 43 -5.54 -5.83 -5.67
N ASP A 44 -6.25 -4.74 -6.00
CA ASP A 44 -7.36 -4.74 -6.95
C ASP A 44 -7.20 -3.65 -8.01
N ALA A 45 -6.97 -4.07 -9.26
CA ALA A 45 -6.74 -3.16 -10.38
C ALA A 45 -7.97 -2.28 -10.71
N ARG A 46 -9.19 -2.73 -10.40
CA ARG A 46 -10.41 -1.93 -10.67
C ARG A 46 -10.50 -0.77 -9.67
N LEU A 47 -10.15 -1.00 -8.41
CA LEU A 47 -10.08 0.03 -7.38
C LEU A 47 -9.02 1.07 -7.71
N ILE A 48 -7.81 0.64 -8.11
CA ILE A 48 -6.74 1.55 -8.54
C ILE A 48 -7.21 2.42 -9.71
N ALA A 49 -7.78 1.83 -10.76
CA ALA A 49 -8.28 2.59 -11.91
C ALA A 49 -9.35 3.63 -11.53
N ARG A 50 -10.21 3.32 -10.55
CA ARG A 50 -11.21 4.27 -10.02
C ARG A 50 -10.54 5.44 -9.30
N LEU A 51 -9.51 5.18 -8.50
CA LEU A 51 -8.74 6.22 -7.80
C LEU A 51 -7.98 7.12 -8.78
N GLU A 52 -7.35 6.56 -9.81
CA GLU A 52 -6.69 7.33 -10.86
C GLU A 52 -7.68 8.23 -11.62
N LYS A 53 -8.85 7.71 -11.97
CA LYS A 53 -9.91 8.50 -12.62
C LYS A 53 -10.40 9.63 -11.72
N ALA A 54 -10.60 9.35 -10.42
CA ALA A 54 -10.99 10.36 -9.45
C ALA A 54 -9.92 11.46 -9.36
N GLY A 55 -8.64 11.10 -9.23
CA GLY A 55 -7.54 12.05 -9.15
C GLY A 55 -7.39 12.92 -10.40
N LYS A 56 -7.64 12.38 -11.61
CA LYS A 56 -7.70 13.18 -12.84
C LYS A 56 -8.86 14.18 -12.86
N THR A 57 -9.99 13.82 -12.25
CA THR A 57 -11.21 14.65 -12.23
C THR A 57 -11.10 15.78 -11.20
N THR A 58 -10.50 15.50 -10.04
CA THR A 58 -10.39 16.47 -8.94
C THR A 58 -9.12 17.31 -9.00
N GLY A 59 -8.11 16.87 -9.76
CA GLY A 59 -6.76 17.45 -9.77
C GLY A 59 -5.81 16.84 -8.73
N GLU A 60 -6.33 16.02 -7.82
CA GLU A 60 -5.56 15.30 -6.79
C GLU A 60 -4.97 14.00 -7.36
N ARG A 61 -3.91 14.14 -8.15
CA ARG A 61 -3.33 13.02 -8.91
C ARG A 61 -2.73 11.95 -8.00
N VAL A 62 -3.07 10.70 -8.31
CA VAL A 62 -2.39 9.50 -7.82
C VAL A 62 -1.61 8.83 -8.95
N TRP A 63 -0.63 8.01 -8.61
CA TRP A 63 0.14 7.22 -9.58
C TRP A 63 0.43 5.83 -9.02
N GLU A 64 0.07 4.80 -9.78
CA GLU A 64 0.28 3.42 -9.37
C GLU A 64 1.77 3.08 -9.30
N LEU A 65 2.21 2.50 -8.19
CA LEU A 65 3.52 1.86 -8.07
C LEU A 65 3.38 0.34 -8.15
N PRO A 66 4.38 -0.37 -8.70
CA PRO A 66 4.29 -1.81 -8.90
C PRO A 66 4.24 -2.58 -7.57
N MET A 67 3.41 -3.63 -7.53
CA MET A 67 3.25 -4.54 -6.40
C MET A 67 3.70 -5.97 -6.74
N PHE A 68 4.85 -6.10 -7.39
CA PHE A 68 5.41 -7.42 -7.76
C PHE A 68 5.77 -8.25 -6.53
N GLU A 69 5.67 -9.58 -6.63
CA GLU A 69 5.88 -10.51 -5.51
C GLU A 69 7.32 -10.49 -4.98
N GLU A 70 8.29 -10.16 -5.81
CA GLU A 70 9.71 -10.09 -5.44
C GLU A 70 9.99 -9.05 -4.34
N TYR A 71 9.13 -8.02 -4.22
CA TYR A 71 9.24 -7.06 -3.12
C TYR A 71 8.85 -7.65 -1.76
N ALA A 72 8.05 -8.73 -1.72
CA ALA A 72 7.69 -9.43 -0.49
C ALA A 72 8.88 -10.20 0.11
N GLU A 73 9.83 -10.65 -0.71
CA GLU A 73 11.07 -11.30 -0.24
C GLU A 73 11.85 -10.37 0.70
N GLN A 74 11.80 -9.06 0.45
CA GLN A 74 12.51 -8.07 1.27
C GLN A 74 11.95 -7.96 2.70
N ILE A 75 10.70 -8.38 2.95
CA ILE A 75 10.04 -8.30 4.27
C ILE A 75 9.97 -9.65 4.99
N LYS A 76 10.59 -10.70 4.44
CA LYS A 76 10.77 -11.98 5.16
C LYS A 76 11.69 -11.80 6.37
N SER A 77 11.39 -12.56 7.41
CA SER A 77 12.11 -12.57 8.68
C SER A 77 12.54 -13.99 9.04
N ASP A 78 13.73 -14.13 9.61
CA ASP A 78 14.26 -15.42 10.07
C ASP A 78 13.69 -15.85 11.43
N LEU A 79 13.05 -14.91 12.16
CA LEU A 79 12.59 -15.10 13.54
C LEU A 79 11.07 -14.98 13.71
N ALA A 80 10.38 -14.38 12.75
CA ALA A 80 8.95 -14.09 12.81
C ALA A 80 8.34 -14.24 11.40
N ASP A 81 7.03 -14.20 11.28
CA ASP A 81 6.37 -14.31 9.98
C ASP A 81 6.82 -13.21 9.01
N LEU A 82 6.97 -11.97 9.52
CA LEU A 82 7.34 -10.80 8.73
C LEU A 82 8.20 -9.84 9.56
N LYS A 83 9.10 -9.12 8.89
CA LYS A 83 9.71 -7.89 9.44
C LYS A 83 9.01 -6.67 8.86
N ASN A 84 8.92 -5.61 9.67
CA ASN A 84 8.20 -4.38 9.29
C ASN A 84 8.97 -3.49 8.30
N THR A 85 10.18 -3.85 7.88
CA THR A 85 11.03 -3.05 7.01
C THR A 85 11.69 -3.90 5.91
N GLY A 86 11.73 -3.38 4.68
CA GLY A 86 12.34 -4.02 3.52
C GLY A 86 13.82 -3.67 3.30
N GLY A 87 14.42 -2.86 4.17
CA GLY A 87 15.80 -2.39 4.00
C GLY A 87 15.94 -1.25 2.98
N LYS A 88 17.08 -1.22 2.27
CA LYS A 88 17.39 -0.17 1.28
C LYS A 88 16.77 -0.51 -0.08
N GLY A 89 16.16 0.48 -0.74
CA GLY A 89 15.53 0.34 -2.06
C GLY A 89 14.06 -0.09 -1.95
N GLY A 90 13.19 0.53 -2.76
CA GLY A 90 11.76 0.15 -2.80
C GLY A 90 10.99 0.40 -1.50
N GLY A 91 11.43 1.32 -0.64
CA GLY A 91 10.86 1.51 0.71
C GLY A 91 9.34 1.77 0.76
N THR A 92 8.81 2.42 -0.28
CA THR A 92 7.37 2.67 -0.42
C THR A 92 6.61 1.40 -0.78
N ILE A 93 7.12 0.63 -1.74
CA ILE A 93 6.53 -0.63 -2.20
C ILE A 93 6.60 -1.69 -1.10
N THR A 94 7.75 -1.84 -0.45
CA THR A 94 7.90 -2.80 0.68
C THR A 94 7.03 -2.44 1.88
N ALA A 95 6.70 -1.16 2.08
CA ALA A 95 5.72 -0.76 3.08
C ALA A 95 4.30 -1.18 2.71
N ALA A 96 3.92 -1.02 1.45
CA ALA A 96 2.64 -1.49 0.92
C ALA A 96 2.55 -3.02 0.95
N LYS A 97 3.59 -3.74 0.54
CA LYS A 97 3.67 -5.22 0.66
C LYS A 97 3.52 -5.69 2.11
N PHE A 98 4.03 -4.95 3.08
CA PHE A 98 3.79 -5.27 4.49
C PHE A 98 2.30 -5.11 4.84
N LEU A 99 1.64 -4.02 4.42
CA LEU A 99 0.22 -3.78 4.71
C LEU A 99 -0.72 -4.77 3.99
N GLU A 100 -0.37 -5.18 2.77
CA GLU A 100 -1.10 -6.17 1.97
C GLU A 100 -1.34 -7.49 2.74
N GLN A 101 -0.42 -7.87 3.63
CA GLN A 101 -0.54 -9.09 4.44
C GLN A 101 -1.72 -9.04 5.44
N PHE A 102 -2.29 -7.87 5.69
CA PHE A 102 -3.32 -7.66 6.70
C PHE A 102 -4.72 -7.39 6.12
N VAL A 103 -4.86 -7.34 4.78
CA VAL A 103 -6.15 -7.06 4.11
C VAL A 103 -6.85 -8.31 3.57
N GLY A 104 -6.15 -9.44 3.53
CA GLY A 104 -6.67 -10.71 3.04
C GLY A 104 -7.11 -10.63 1.58
N LYS A 105 -8.36 -11.01 1.29
CA LYS A 105 -8.95 -11.00 -0.07
C LYS A 105 -9.74 -9.72 -0.37
N THR A 106 -9.78 -8.79 0.57
CA THR A 106 -10.53 -7.54 0.43
C THR A 106 -9.85 -6.65 -0.62
N PRO A 107 -10.59 -6.08 -1.59
CA PRO A 107 -10.05 -5.06 -2.49
C PRO A 107 -9.48 -3.89 -1.67
N TRP A 108 -8.21 -3.59 -1.86
CA TRP A 108 -7.46 -2.64 -1.04
C TRP A 108 -6.59 -1.73 -1.90
N ALA A 109 -6.48 -0.47 -1.48
CA ALA A 109 -5.61 0.56 -2.06
C ALA A 109 -5.16 1.62 -1.05
#